data_AF-A0A4P8L4D7-F1
#
_entry.id   AF-A0A4P8L4D7-F1
#
_cell.length_a   1.000
_cell.length_b   1.000
_cell.length_c   1.000
_cell.angle_alpha   90.00
_cell.angle_beta   90.00
_cell.angle_gamma   90.00
#
_symmetry.space_group_name_H-M   'P 1'
#
loop_
_entity.id
_entity.type
_entity.pdbx_description
1 polymer ?
#
loop_
_entity_poly.entity_id
_entity_poly.type
_entity_poly.pdbx_seq_one_letter_code
_entity_poly.pdbx_strand_id
1 'polypeptide(L)'
;MREIEGMNNEKIIAGLMSIVPHAVIAHHIPGRIRLKISLEGVKTLNGKMDAHDPLRVPGILSTRINRFARSIVIDYEEKRIPYDLWERLGQIKERPEAGADVGEAVQGGAGQ
;
A
#
# COMPACT_ATOMS: atom_id res chain seq x y z
N MET A 1 5.63 -10.17 22.56
CA MET A 1 4.47 -9.82 21.71
C MET A 1 4.76 -8.56 20.88
N ARG A 2 5.18 -7.45 21.51
CA ARG A 2 5.56 -6.19 20.82
C ARG A 2 6.56 -6.32 19.66
N GLU A 3 7.56 -7.19 19.75
CA GLU A 3 8.56 -7.37 18.69
C GLU A 3 7.96 -7.94 17.39
N ILE A 4 7.02 -8.88 17.50
CA ILE A 4 6.33 -9.49 16.34
C ILE A 4 5.41 -8.46 15.66
N GLU A 5 4.76 -7.61 16.45
CA GLU A 5 3.91 -6.53 15.94
C GLU A 5 4.74 -5.47 15.21
N GLY A 6 5.90 -5.08 15.73
CA GLY A 6 6.85 -4.19 15.06
C GLY A 6 7.30 -4.74 13.70
N MET A 7 7.71 -6.01 13.64
CA MET A 7 8.12 -6.66 12.39
C MET A 7 6.99 -6.75 11.35
N ASN A 8 5.74 -6.88 11.79
CA ASN A 8 4.58 -6.87 10.89
C ASN A 8 4.34 -5.47 10.32
N ASN A 9 4.50 -4.42 11.12
CA ASN A 9 4.34 -3.04 10.69
C ASN A 9 5.39 -2.64 9.65
N GLU A 10 6.65 -3.04 9.84
CA GLU A 10 7.72 -2.80 8.87
C GLU A 10 7.44 -3.51 7.53
N LYS A 11 6.96 -4.76 7.57
CA LYS A 11 6.55 -5.49 6.37
C LYS A 11 5.38 -4.83 5.67
N ILE A 12 4.43 -4.26 6.42
CA ILE A 12 3.32 -3.49 5.87
C ILE A 12 3.87 -2.30 5.09
N ILE A 13 4.65 -1.44 5.75
CA ILE A 13 5.20 -0.22 5.15
C ILE A 13 6.05 -0.56 3.92
N ALA A 14 6.99 -1.51 4.03
CA ALA A 14 7.86 -1.91 2.94
C ALA A 14 7.08 -2.46 1.74
N GLY A 15 6.05 -3.26 2.01
CA GLY A 15 5.18 -3.82 0.98
C GLY A 15 4.42 -2.75 0.21
N LEU A 16 3.77 -1.83 0.93
CA LEU A 16 3.02 -0.72 0.34
C LEU A 16 3.94 0.23 -0.44
N MET A 17 5.12 0.55 0.11
CA MET A 17 6.14 1.37 -0.58
C MET A 17 6.68 0.75 -1.86
N SER A 18 6.53 -0.55 -2.02
CA SER A 18 6.93 -1.22 -3.25
C SER A 18 5.96 -1.00 -4.43
N ILE A 19 4.79 -0.39 -4.20
CA ILE A 19 3.76 -0.15 -5.23
C ILE A 19 3.25 1.29 -5.23
N VAL A 20 2.91 1.86 -4.07
CA VAL A 20 2.22 3.16 -3.96
C VAL A 20 2.96 4.29 -4.70
N PRO A 21 4.31 4.45 -4.63
CA PRO A 21 5.02 5.51 -5.34
C PRO A 21 4.91 5.43 -6.87
N HIS A 22 4.56 4.25 -7.39
CA HIS A 22 4.42 3.98 -8.81
C HIS A 22 2.97 4.11 -9.29
N ALA A 23 2.06 4.52 -8.41
CA ALA A 23 0.63 4.56 -8.65
C ALA A 23 0.01 5.92 -8.30
N VAL A 24 -1.23 6.09 -8.73
CA VAL A 24 -2.14 7.16 -8.32
C VAL A 24 -3.39 6.50 -7.75
N ILE A 25 -3.89 7.01 -6.63
CA ILE A 25 -5.14 6.55 -6.03
C ILE A 25 -6.29 6.97 -6.94
N ALA A 26 -6.95 6.00 -7.56
CA ALA A 26 -8.06 6.25 -8.49
C ALA A 26 -9.42 6.22 -7.80
N HIS A 27 -9.55 5.40 -6.76
CA HIS A 27 -10.72 5.32 -5.90
C HIS A 27 -10.32 4.66 -4.59
N HIS A 28 -10.80 5.18 -3.47
CA HIS A 28 -10.48 4.64 -2.15
C HIS A 28 -11.69 4.70 -1.25
N ILE A 29 -12.00 3.56 -0.62
CA ILE A 29 -12.98 3.43 0.45
C ILE A 29 -12.34 2.60 1.58
N PRO A 30 -12.85 2.70 2.82
CA PRO A 30 -12.38 1.84 3.91
C PRO A 30 -12.40 0.35 3.51
N GLY A 31 -11.24 -0.30 3.64
CA GLY A 31 -11.04 -1.71 3.30
C GLY A 31 -10.84 -2.04 1.81
N ARG A 32 -10.92 -1.06 0.89
CA ARG A 32 -10.61 -1.26 -0.53
C ARG A 32 -10.01 -0.04 -1.20
N ILE A 33 -8.88 -0.24 -1.88
CA ILE A 33 -8.24 0.79 -2.71
C ILE A 33 -8.06 0.33 -4.15
N ARG A 34 -8.34 1.22 -5.10
CA ARG A 34 -8.00 1.06 -6.51
C ARG A 34 -6.88 2.01 -6.88
N LEU A 35 -5.76 1.42 -7.26
CA LEU A 35 -4.57 2.11 -7.72
C LEU A 35 -4.50 2.07 -9.25
N LYS A 36 -4.15 3.19 -9.87
CA LYS A 36 -3.80 3.27 -11.29
C LYS A 36 -2.29 3.42 -11.40
N ILE A 37 -1.63 2.48 -12.06
CA ILE A 37 -0.19 2.47 -12.20
C ILE A 37 0.24 3.44 -13.30
N SER A 38 1.25 4.26 -13.00
CA SER A 38 1.83 5.20 -13.96
C SER A 38 2.57 4.45 -15.08
N LEU A 39 2.86 5.13 -16.19
CA LEU A 39 3.65 4.55 -17.28
C LEU A 39 5.04 4.08 -16.82
N GLU A 40 5.70 4.86 -15.98
CA GLU A 40 6.99 4.50 -15.38
C GLU A 40 6.83 3.33 -14.41
N GLY A 41 5.76 3.34 -13.62
CA GLY A 41 5.43 2.26 -12.69
C GLY A 41 5.20 0.92 -13.37
N VAL A 42 4.61 0.90 -14.57
CA VAL A 42 4.48 -0.34 -15.36
C VAL A 42 5.86 -0.93 -15.69
N LYS A 43 6.84 -0.10 -16.03
CA LYS A 43 8.22 -0.58 -16.31
C LYS A 43 8.85 -1.14 -15.04
N THR A 44 8.72 -0.44 -13.91
CA THR A 44 9.30 -0.84 -12.62
C THR A 44 8.62 -2.08 -12.04
N LEU A 45 7.31 -2.23 -12.22
CA LEU A 45 6.51 -3.30 -11.62
C LEU A 45 6.21 -4.45 -12.59
N ASN A 46 6.80 -4.47 -13.78
CA ASN A 46 6.42 -5.38 -14.87
C ASN A 46 6.31 -6.86 -14.41
N GLY A 47 7.31 -7.37 -13.67
CA GLY A 47 7.27 -8.75 -13.16
C GLY A 47 6.30 -8.98 -11.99
N LYS A 48 5.93 -7.93 -11.25
CA LYS A 48 4.92 -8.00 -10.18
C LYS A 48 3.50 -7.97 -10.75
N MET A 49 3.28 -7.29 -11.88
CA MET A 49 1.97 -7.26 -12.53
C MET A 49 1.49 -8.64 -13.02
N ASP A 50 2.41 -9.61 -13.06
CA ASP A 50 2.21 -10.95 -13.58
C ASP A 50 2.03 -11.98 -12.46
N ALA A 51 2.25 -11.55 -11.22
CA ALA A 51 2.07 -12.38 -10.05
C ALA A 51 0.58 -12.51 -9.71
N HIS A 52 0.18 -13.73 -9.37
CA HIS A 52 -1.16 -14.01 -8.82
C HIS A 52 -1.41 -13.26 -7.49
N ASP A 53 -0.33 -13.01 -6.73
CA ASP A 53 -0.36 -12.17 -5.53
C ASP A 53 0.92 -11.30 -5.49
N PRO A 54 0.86 -10.06 -5.98
CA PRO A 54 2.02 -9.17 -6.05
C PRO A 54 2.43 -8.61 -4.67
N LEU A 55 1.58 -8.78 -3.65
CA LEU A 55 1.70 -8.10 -2.37
C LEU A 55 1.53 -9.09 -1.22
N ARG A 56 2.65 -9.65 -0.75
CA ARG A 56 2.69 -10.42 0.50
C ARG A 56 2.74 -9.52 1.72
N VAL A 57 1.73 -8.67 1.86
CA VAL A 57 1.64 -7.64 2.90
C VAL A 57 0.64 -8.08 3.96
N PRO A 58 1.03 -8.16 5.24
CA PRO A 58 0.09 -8.48 6.31
C PRO A 58 -1.12 -7.53 6.28
N GLY A 59 -2.35 -8.07 6.28
CA GLY A 59 -3.57 -7.25 6.23
C GLY A 59 -4.07 -6.94 4.82
N ILE A 60 -3.38 -7.36 3.76
CA ILE A 60 -3.98 -7.44 2.42
C ILE A 60 -4.72 -8.78 2.31
N LEU A 61 -5.99 -8.69 1.92
CA LEU A 61 -6.91 -9.82 1.81
C LEU A 61 -6.95 -10.38 0.39
N SER A 62 -6.94 -9.49 -0.62
CA SER A 62 -6.87 -9.91 -2.01
C SER A 62 -6.31 -8.81 -2.90
N THR A 63 -5.67 -9.23 -3.98
CA THR A 63 -5.19 -8.32 -5.02
C THR A 63 -5.73 -8.75 -6.38
N ARG A 64 -6.23 -7.80 -7.17
CA ARG A 64 -6.69 -8.03 -8.54
C ARG A 64 -6.01 -7.06 -9.48
N ILE A 65 -5.31 -7.59 -10.48
CA ILE A 65 -4.56 -6.80 -11.45
C ILE A 65 -5.31 -6.78 -12.78
N ASN A 66 -5.54 -5.58 -13.32
CA ASN A 66 -5.99 -5.38 -14.69
C ASN A 66 -4.86 -4.70 -15.47
N ARG A 67 -4.09 -5.50 -16.21
CA ARG A 67 -2.93 -5.03 -16.98
C ARG A 67 -3.34 -4.04 -18.09
N PHE A 68 -4.43 -4.33 -18.81
CA PHE A 68 -4.93 -3.46 -19.88
C PHE A 68 -5.31 -2.07 -19.35
N ALA A 69 -5.98 -2.01 -18.19
CA ALA A 69 -6.33 -0.75 -17.54
C ALA A 69 -5.19 -0.14 -16.71
N ARG A 70 -4.05 -0.83 -16.57
CA ARG A 70 -2.95 -0.52 -15.63
C ARG A 70 -3.47 -0.22 -14.23
N SER A 71 -4.35 -1.07 -13.71
CA SER A 71 -4.93 -0.86 -12.39
C SER A 71 -4.81 -2.07 -11.51
N ILE A 72 -4.61 -1.82 -10.22
CA ILE A 72 -4.60 -2.82 -9.17
C ILE A 72 -5.73 -2.48 -8.20
N VAL A 73 -6.56 -3.45 -7.87
CA VAL A 73 -7.55 -3.35 -6.80
C VAL A 73 -7.04 -4.19 -5.63
N ILE A 74 -7.02 -3.60 -4.44
CA ILE A 74 -6.55 -4.22 -3.22
C ILE A 74 -7.69 -4.17 -2.20
N ASP A 75 -8.09 -5.34 -1.72
CA ASP A 75 -8.95 -5.48 -0.55
C ASP A 75 -8.04 -5.66 0.68
N TYR A 76 -8.29 -4.91 1.75
CA TYR A 76 -7.42 -4.88 2.93
C TYR A 76 -8.22 -4.79 4.24
N GLU A 77 -7.58 -5.19 5.34
CA GLU A 77 -8.11 -5.05 6.69
C GLU A 77 -7.84 -3.63 7.21
N GLU A 78 -8.86 -2.78 7.28
CA GLU A 78 -8.73 -1.40 7.76
C GLU A 78 -8.12 -1.28 9.16
N LYS A 79 -8.45 -2.24 10.04
CA LYS A 79 -7.89 -2.31 11.41
C LYS A 79 -6.37 -2.48 11.44
N ARG A 80 -5.78 -3.00 10.36
CA ARG A 80 -4.34 -3.28 10.26
C ARG A 80 -3.63 -2.34 9.30
N ILE A 81 -4.31 -1.90 8.25
CA ILE A 81 -3.83 -0.92 7.29
C ILE A 81 -4.84 0.24 7.30
N PRO A 82 -4.63 1.27 8.13
CA PRO A 82 -5.58 2.37 8.26
C PRO A 82 -5.83 3.08 6.93
N TYR A 83 -7.04 3.57 6.72
CA TYR A 83 -7.41 4.34 5.53
C TYR A 83 -6.40 5.48 5.27
N ASP A 84 -6.11 6.30 6.27
CA ASP A 84 -5.22 7.47 6.13
C ASP A 84 -3.76 7.10 5.80
N LEU A 85 -3.33 5.86 6.08
CA LEU A 85 -1.99 5.40 5.73
C LEU A 85 -1.81 5.40 4.21
N TRP A 86 -2.79 4.93 3.45
CA TRP A 86 -2.73 4.92 1.99
C TRP A 86 -2.61 6.33 1.41
N GLU A 87 -3.38 7.28 1.95
CA GLU A 87 -3.37 8.67 1.53
C GLU A 87 -1.99 9.31 1.80
N ARG A 88 -1.44 9.09 3.00
CA ARG A 88 -0.09 9.57 3.37
C ARG A 88 0.99 9.00 2.45
N LEU A 89 0.95 7.69 2.18
CA LEU A 89 1.92 7.05 1.29
C LEU A 89 1.82 7.56 -0.15
N GLY A 90 0.62 7.89 -0.63
CA GLY A 90 0.40 8.49 -1.95
C GLY A 90 1.08 9.86 -2.09
N GLN A 91 1.13 10.64 -1.02
CA GLN A 91 1.72 11.97 -0.98
C GLN A 91 3.25 11.98 -0.96
N ILE A 92 3.92 10.87 -0.59
CA ILE A 92 5.39 10.78 -0.53
C ILE A 92 6.02 11.06 -1.90
N LYS A 93 5.31 10.73 -2.98
CA LYS A 93 5.77 11.00 -4.35
C LYS A 93 5.84 12.51 -4.66
N GLU A 94 5.01 13.32 -3.99
CA GLU A 94 4.90 14.76 -4.19
C GLU A 94 5.76 15.53 -3.17
N ARG A 95 6.07 14.92 -2.02
CA ARG A 95 6.91 15.49 -0.95
C ARG A 95 7.83 14.41 -0.36
N PRO A 96 9.04 14.21 -0.91
CA PRO A 96 9.97 13.18 -0.43
C PRO A 96 10.37 13.36 1.05
N GLU A 97 10.24 14.57 1.61
CA GLU A 97 10.43 14.84 3.05
C GLU A 97 9.36 14.22 3.98
N ALA A 98 8.21 13.76 3.46
CA ALA A 98 7.11 13.20 4.25
C ALA A 98 7.32 11.73 4.70
N GLY A 99 8.37 11.06 4.21
CA GLY A 99 8.64 9.65 4.53
C GLY A 99 8.94 9.37 6.00
N ALA A 100 9.34 10.39 6.78
CA ALA A 100 9.67 10.25 8.20
C ALA A 100 8.43 10.08 9.12
N ASP A 101 7.23 10.47 8.65
CA ASP A 101 6.00 10.57 9.46
C ASP A 101 5.06 9.34 9.30
N VAL A 102 5.43 8.40 8.42
CA VAL A 102 4.62 7.21 8.10
C VAL A 102 4.69 6.15 9.19
N GLY A 103 5.83 6.08 9.91
CA GLY A 103 6.08 5.08 10.95
C GLY A 103 5.16 5.22 12.17
N GLU A 104 4.63 6.41 12.43
CA GLU A 104 3.80 6.71 13.60
C GLU A 104 2.32 6.31 13.38
N ALA A 105 1.82 6.46 12.14
CA ALA A 105 0.44 6.11 11.78
C ALA A 105 0.12 4.60 11.92
N VAL A 106 1.12 3.73 11.73
CA VAL A 106 0.96 2.28 11.93
C VAL A 106 1.02 1.88 13.41
N GLN A 107 1.58 2.74 14.26
CA GLN A 107 1.69 2.51 15.71
C GLN A 107 0.48 3.06 16.51
N GLY A 108 -0.24 4.05 15.98
CA GLY A 108 -1.35 4.74 16.67
C GLY A 108 -2.73 4.07 16.60
N GLY A 109 -2.90 2.95 15.91
CA GLY A 109 -4.20 2.27 15.73
C GLY A 109 -4.63 1.36 16.89
N ALA A 110 -3.91 1.37 18.02
CA ALA A 110 -4.25 0.59 19.21
C ALA A 110 -4.86 1.51 20.28
N GLY A 111 -6.18 1.69 20.21
CA GLY A 111 -6.98 2.15 21.34
C GLY A 111 -7.45 3.59 21.26
N GLN A 112 -8.71 3.75 20.88
CA GLN A 112 -9.70 4.43 21.72
C GLN A 112 -10.97 3.58 21.76
#